data_AF-A0A839I463-F1
#
_entry.id   AF-A0A839I463-F1
#
_cell.length_a   1.000
_cell.length_b   1.000
_cell.length_c   1.000
_cell.angle_alpha   90.00
_cell.angle_beta   90.00
_cell.angle_gamma   90.00
#
_symmetry.space_group_name_H-M   'P 1'
#
loop_
_entity.id
_entity.type
_entity.pdbx_description
1 polymer ?
#
loop_
_entity_poly.entity_id
_entity_poly.type
_entity_poly.pdbx_seq_one_letter_code
_entity_poly.pdbx_strand_id
1 'polypeptide(L)'
;MSRYLLLKDISVQNANAIAGLTYGFPAITNFLGFAHALSRKLPSELSTTLGGVAVISHENIVHARQPQEWGDYVFALTRNPLTQKGATAPINEEGRMNMTISLLIEVHGLLGGAIEQENSLVNSVKHLIPRLRIAGGQIIQIGSISLTNKGDDKKVLRRLMPGFVLLDRSDYLTEHVKNQNEQDDQCTVFDAWCDFYKLKYQAIRVESDIEDQEELSNKAKWDFVPKPKMGYLVPIMSGYCAISPLYEAGKVEKVRDTTVPVVFAEAAYGIAEWMSPHRLANIDNAIWRYEHCEPWYVAKTNPFIDPIIKLSIDELDEDDEEI
;
A
#
# COMPACT_ATOMS: atom_id res chain seq x y z
N MET A 1 16.86 -20.97 9.88
CA MET A 1 15.43 -20.91 10.24
C MET A 1 15.02 -19.45 10.26
N SER A 2 13.98 -19.08 9.52
CA SER A 2 13.50 -17.69 9.50
C SER A 2 12.46 -17.50 10.62
N ARG A 3 12.51 -16.36 11.31
CA ARG A 3 11.62 -16.03 12.43
C ARG A 3 10.84 -14.76 12.10
N TYR A 4 9.77 -14.53 12.85
CA TYR A 4 8.96 -13.33 12.73
C TYR A 4 8.96 -12.53 14.03
N LEU A 5 9.13 -11.22 13.90
CA LEU A 5 8.86 -10.26 14.96
C LEU A 5 7.42 -9.76 14.81
N LEU A 6 6.57 -10.11 15.76
CA LEU A 6 5.19 -9.63 15.83
C LEU A 6 5.14 -8.38 16.71
N LEU A 7 4.73 -7.26 16.10
CA LEU A 7 4.32 -6.03 16.77
C LEU A 7 2.80 -5.97 16.75
N LYS A 8 2.16 -6.21 17.89
CA LYS A 8 0.71 -6.32 17.98
C LYS A 8 0.09 -5.02 18.50
N ASP A 9 -1.04 -4.62 17.92
CA ASP A 9 -1.91 -3.52 18.35
C ASP A 9 -1.13 -2.21 18.50
N ILE A 10 -0.43 -1.80 17.44
CA ILE A 10 0.22 -0.50 17.35
C ILE A 10 -0.83 0.55 17.00
N SER A 11 -1.07 1.47 17.93
CA SER A 11 -1.91 2.64 17.70
C SER A 11 -1.07 3.79 17.16
N VAL A 12 -1.41 4.23 15.95
CA VAL A 12 -0.74 5.32 15.23
C VAL A 12 -1.71 6.47 15.02
N GLN A 13 -1.29 7.68 15.37
CA GLN A 13 -2.07 8.91 15.20
C GLN A 13 -1.47 9.81 14.12
N ASN A 14 -2.33 10.46 13.35
CA ASN A 14 -1.95 11.39 12.27
C ASN A 14 -1.01 10.75 11.24
N ALA A 15 -1.24 9.49 10.90
CA ALA A 15 -0.57 8.86 9.76
C ALA A 15 -1.05 9.49 8.45
N ASN A 16 -0.18 9.54 7.44
CA ASN A 16 -0.53 10.04 6.12
C ASN A 16 -1.58 9.14 5.46
N ALA A 17 -2.69 9.74 5.03
CA ALA A 17 -3.80 9.05 4.36
C ALA A 17 -3.82 9.27 2.85
N ILE A 18 -2.82 9.96 2.27
CA ILE A 18 -2.69 10.21 0.82
C ILE A 18 -1.53 9.38 0.28
N ALA A 19 -1.79 8.62 -0.78
CA ALA A 19 -0.83 7.76 -1.47
C ALA A 19 -0.90 8.00 -3.00
N GLY A 20 -0.48 9.20 -3.42
CA GLY A 20 -0.60 9.67 -4.80
C GLY A 20 -2.08 9.81 -5.21
N LEU A 21 -2.53 9.06 -6.22
CA LEU A 21 -3.91 9.05 -6.70
C LEU A 21 -4.91 8.39 -5.73
N THR A 22 -4.45 7.60 -4.76
CA THR A 22 -5.34 6.93 -3.81
C THR A 22 -5.31 7.62 -2.45
N TYR A 23 -6.44 7.56 -1.73
CA TYR A 23 -6.52 7.99 -0.35
C TYR A 23 -7.14 6.90 0.54
N GLY A 24 -6.85 6.97 1.83
CA GLY A 24 -7.29 5.97 2.80
C GLY A 24 -6.10 5.38 3.54
N PHE A 25 -5.83 4.08 3.31
CA PHE A 25 -4.72 3.39 3.97
C PHE A 25 -3.37 3.81 3.37
N PRO A 26 -2.29 3.94 4.17
CA PRO A 26 -1.01 4.43 3.66
C PRO A 26 -0.37 3.46 2.65
N ALA A 27 0.48 3.99 1.77
CA ALA A 27 1.28 3.18 0.84
C ALA A 27 2.09 2.11 1.57
N ILE A 28 2.20 0.92 0.98
CA ILE A 28 2.87 -0.23 1.61
C ILE A 28 4.36 0.03 1.90
N THR A 29 4.99 0.86 1.09
CA THR A 29 6.38 1.30 1.24
C THR A 29 6.65 1.99 2.58
N ASN A 30 5.66 2.63 3.19
CA ASN A 30 5.81 3.24 4.52
C ASN A 30 6.10 2.18 5.60
N PHE A 31 5.49 1.00 5.51
CA PHE A 31 5.67 -0.07 6.49
C PHE A 31 6.99 -0.81 6.29
N LEU A 32 7.38 -1.04 5.03
CA LEU A 32 8.70 -1.58 4.72
C LEU A 32 9.82 -0.61 5.10
N GLY A 33 9.64 0.69 4.86
CA GLY A 33 10.56 1.74 5.29
C GLY A 33 10.70 1.78 6.81
N PHE A 34 9.60 1.57 7.55
CA PHE A 34 9.63 1.45 9.01
C PHE A 34 10.45 0.24 9.47
N ALA A 35 10.24 -0.95 8.89
CA ALA A 35 11.03 -2.14 9.22
C ALA A 35 12.51 -1.96 8.89
N HIS A 36 12.83 -1.35 7.75
CA HIS A 36 14.20 -1.03 7.36
C HIS A 36 14.85 -0.02 8.33
N ALA A 37 14.13 1.04 8.72
CA ALA A 37 14.60 2.01 9.69
C ALA A 37 14.83 1.41 11.08
N LEU A 38 13.98 0.45 11.49
CA LEU A 38 14.17 -0.33 12.69
C LEU A 38 15.43 -1.19 12.59
N SER A 39 15.62 -1.90 11.48
CA SER A 39 16.82 -2.72 11.22
C SER A 39 18.11 -1.91 11.34
N ARG A 40 18.13 -0.69 10.81
CA ARG A 40 19.29 0.20 10.86
C ARG A 40 19.63 0.72 12.25
N LYS A 41 18.66 0.78 13.16
CA LYS A 41 18.82 1.29 14.52
C LYS A 41 19.04 0.18 15.55
N LEU A 42 18.94 -1.08 15.15
CA LEU A 42 19.26 -2.20 16.03
C LEU A 42 20.76 -2.23 16.36
N PRO A 43 21.13 -2.66 17.58
CA PRO A 43 22.52 -2.87 17.95
C PRO A 43 23.24 -3.80 16.96
N SER A 44 24.44 -3.41 16.53
CA SER A 44 25.28 -4.22 15.64
C SER A 44 25.63 -5.59 16.22
N GLU A 45 25.66 -5.70 17.55
CA GLU A 45 25.93 -6.93 18.30
C GLU A 45 24.93 -8.06 18.00
N LEU A 46 23.68 -7.71 17.69
CA LEU A 46 22.66 -8.72 17.39
C LEU A 46 22.86 -9.38 16.02
N SER A 47 23.60 -8.74 15.11
CA SER A 47 23.80 -9.19 13.72
C SER A 47 22.49 -9.60 13.02
N THR A 48 21.37 -8.97 13.41
CA THR A 48 20.03 -9.25 12.87
C THR A 48 19.63 -8.20 11.86
N THR A 49 19.07 -8.65 10.75
CA THR A 49 18.42 -7.76 9.78
C THR A 49 16.92 -8.03 9.74
N LEU A 50 16.15 -6.94 9.62
CA LEU A 50 14.71 -7.01 9.45
C LEU A 50 14.36 -6.86 7.97
N GLY A 51 13.56 -7.79 7.47
CA GLY A 51 13.21 -7.92 6.06
C GLY A 51 11.76 -7.55 5.78
N GLY A 52 11.06 -8.45 5.09
CA GLY A 52 9.69 -8.24 4.65
C GLY A 52 8.70 -8.02 5.79
N VAL A 53 7.57 -7.41 5.44
CA VAL A 53 6.53 -7.01 6.40
C VAL A 53 5.15 -7.48 5.92
N ALA A 54 4.42 -8.18 6.77
CA ALA A 54 2.98 -8.36 6.61
C ALA A 54 2.24 -7.32 7.45
N VAL A 55 1.26 -6.65 6.85
CA VAL A 55 0.47 -5.58 7.47
C VAL A 55 -0.93 -6.08 7.76
N ILE A 56 -1.34 -5.93 9.02
CA ILE A 56 -2.68 -6.26 9.48
C ILE A 56 -3.31 -4.98 10.01
N SER A 57 -4.46 -4.60 9.48
CA SER A 57 -5.25 -3.47 9.95
C SER A 57 -6.39 -3.97 10.83
N HIS A 58 -6.50 -3.42 12.04
CA HIS A 58 -7.60 -3.70 12.98
C HIS A 58 -8.67 -2.62 12.90
N GLU A 59 -8.23 -1.37 12.80
CA GLU A 59 -9.08 -0.19 12.76
C GLU A 59 -8.38 0.91 11.97
N ASN A 60 -9.13 1.60 11.12
CA ASN A 60 -8.65 2.74 10.34
C ASN A 60 -9.71 3.84 10.30
N ILE A 61 -9.36 5.04 10.74
CA ILE A 61 -10.24 6.21 10.74
C ILE A 61 -9.52 7.34 10.03
N VAL A 62 -9.93 7.60 8.79
CA VAL A 62 -9.47 8.75 8.02
C VAL A 62 -10.14 10.01 8.58
N HIS A 63 -9.36 11.07 8.78
CA HIS A 63 -9.86 12.37 9.19
C HIS A 63 -10.45 13.08 7.98
N ALA A 64 -11.62 12.61 7.54
CA ALA A 64 -12.37 13.19 6.46
C ALA A 64 -13.83 13.39 6.87
N ARG A 65 -14.48 14.40 6.29
CA ARG A 65 -15.87 14.72 6.56
C ARG A 65 -16.59 14.94 5.23
N GLN A 66 -17.83 14.49 5.17
CA GLN A 66 -18.75 14.83 4.11
C GLN A 66 -19.47 16.15 4.46
N PRO A 67 -19.31 17.23 3.69
CA PRO A 67 -19.94 18.52 4.01
C PRO A 67 -21.45 18.52 3.78
N GLN A 68 -21.91 17.78 2.77
CA GLN A 68 -23.30 17.61 2.38
C GLN A 68 -23.74 16.16 2.61
N GLU A 69 -25.06 15.88 2.65
CA GLU A 69 -25.57 14.50 2.77
C GLU A 69 -25.20 13.64 1.56
N TRP A 70 -25.05 14.27 0.39
CA TRP A 70 -24.65 13.64 -0.86
C TRP A 70 -23.49 14.42 -1.45
N GLY A 71 -22.32 13.81 -1.57
CA GLY A 71 -21.13 14.45 -2.09
C GLY A 71 -19.84 13.79 -1.63
N ASP A 72 -18.73 14.34 -2.08
CA ASP A 72 -17.41 13.79 -1.81
C ASP A 72 -16.93 14.10 -0.37
N TYR A 73 -16.02 13.27 0.10
CA TYR A 73 -15.32 13.47 1.37
C TYR A 73 -14.22 14.51 1.19
N VAL A 74 -14.11 15.42 2.15
CA VAL A 74 -13.04 16.43 2.22
C VAL A 74 -12.21 16.20 3.48
N PHE A 75 -10.88 16.37 3.40
CA PHE A 75 -10.01 16.15 4.54
C PHE A 75 -10.16 17.22 5.62
N ALA A 76 -10.07 16.81 6.88
CA ALA A 76 -10.00 17.72 8.02
C ALA A 76 -8.56 18.24 8.16
N LEU A 77 -8.35 19.50 7.75
CA LEU A 77 -7.03 20.14 7.75
C LEU A 77 -6.68 20.74 9.12
N THR A 78 -5.39 21.03 9.30
CA THR A 78 -4.90 21.77 10.47
C THR A 78 -4.48 23.19 10.10
N ARG A 79 -4.66 24.11 11.05
CA ARG A 79 -4.23 25.49 10.88
C ARG A 79 -2.72 25.61 11.08
N ASN A 80 -2.02 25.99 10.02
CA ASN A 80 -0.59 26.27 10.08
C ASN A 80 -0.33 27.63 10.79
N PRO A 81 0.86 27.81 11.40
CA PRO A 81 1.26 29.10 11.96
C PRO A 81 1.16 30.23 10.93
N LEU A 82 0.95 31.45 11.42
CA LEU A 82 0.93 32.65 10.57
C LEU A 82 2.30 32.88 9.94
N THR A 83 2.30 33.50 8.77
CA THR A 83 3.53 33.94 8.09
C THR A 83 4.26 35.01 8.90
N GLN A 84 5.51 35.31 8.53
CA GLN A 84 6.29 36.38 9.17
C GLN A 84 5.57 37.75 9.15
N LYS A 85 4.72 38.00 8.14
CA LYS A 85 3.90 39.22 8.02
C LYS A 85 2.57 39.17 8.79
N GLY A 86 2.32 38.10 9.55
CA GLY A 86 1.05 37.89 10.28
C GLY A 86 -0.12 37.44 9.39
N ALA A 87 0.10 37.23 8.10
CA ALA A 87 -0.94 36.75 7.18
C ALA A 87 -1.11 35.22 7.27
N THR A 88 -2.29 34.71 6.90
CA THR A 88 -2.56 33.28 6.80
C THR A 88 -1.63 32.62 5.79
N ALA A 89 -0.94 31.56 6.21
CA ALA A 89 -0.13 30.76 5.30
C ALA A 89 -1.02 30.05 4.25
N PRO A 90 -0.51 29.81 3.03
CA PRO A 90 -1.19 28.96 2.07
C PRO A 90 -1.60 27.62 2.68
N ILE A 91 -2.81 27.19 2.37
CA ILE A 91 -3.35 25.92 2.87
C ILE A 91 -2.89 24.82 1.91
N ASN A 92 -2.01 23.96 2.40
CA ASN A 92 -1.66 22.72 1.72
C ASN A 92 -2.54 21.62 2.31
N GLU A 93 -3.26 20.90 1.45
CA GLU A 93 -4.10 19.80 1.90
C GLU A 93 -3.25 18.61 2.30
N GLU A 94 -3.46 18.11 3.52
CA GLU A 94 -2.81 16.92 4.05
C GLU A 94 -3.89 15.98 4.57
N GLY A 95 -3.98 14.79 3.97
CA GLY A 95 -4.86 13.74 4.47
C GLY A 95 -4.21 13.04 5.65
N ARG A 96 -4.92 13.00 6.79
CA ARG A 96 -4.46 12.34 8.01
C ARG A 96 -5.44 11.25 8.42
N MET A 97 -4.93 10.24 9.12
CA MET A 97 -5.73 9.18 9.68
C MET A 97 -5.17 8.68 11.01
N ASN A 98 -6.03 8.06 11.80
CA ASN A 98 -5.62 7.23 12.93
C ASN A 98 -5.82 5.76 12.55
N MET A 99 -4.90 4.91 12.95
CA MET A 99 -4.99 3.48 12.68
C MET A 99 -4.46 2.64 13.83
N THR A 100 -5.06 1.47 14.00
CA THR A 100 -4.56 0.40 14.86
C THR A 100 -4.14 -0.74 13.97
N ILE A 101 -2.84 -1.06 13.95
CA ILE A 101 -2.25 -2.05 13.07
C ILE A 101 -1.41 -3.06 13.84
N SER A 102 -1.28 -4.27 13.31
CA SER A 102 -0.24 -5.22 13.71
C SER A 102 0.70 -5.47 12.55
N LEU A 103 1.98 -5.55 12.84
CA LEU A 103 3.03 -5.81 11.86
C LEU A 103 3.71 -7.13 12.18
N LEU A 104 3.89 -7.96 11.16
CA LEU A 104 4.73 -9.15 11.22
C LEU A 104 5.96 -8.92 10.35
N ILE A 105 7.14 -8.88 10.97
CA ILE A 105 8.38 -8.51 10.30
C ILE A 105 9.31 -9.73 10.24
N GLU A 106 9.86 -10.03 9.07
CA GLU A 106 10.87 -11.08 8.91
C GLU A 106 12.15 -10.72 9.64
N VAL A 107 12.71 -11.68 10.38
CA VAL A 107 13.99 -11.55 11.08
C VAL A 107 14.98 -12.54 10.45
N HIS A 108 16.08 -12.02 9.94
CA HIS A 108 17.21 -12.78 9.44
C HIS A 108 18.42 -12.66 10.38
N GLY A 109 19.28 -13.68 10.39
CA GLY A 109 20.52 -13.70 11.18
C GLY A 109 20.39 -14.22 12.61
N LEU A 110 19.17 -14.33 13.15
CA LEU A 110 18.97 -14.87 14.50
C LEU A 110 18.98 -16.41 14.49
N LEU A 111 20.11 -17.02 14.87
CA LEU A 111 20.21 -18.46 15.10
C LEU A 111 19.40 -18.83 16.36
N GLY A 112 18.41 -19.71 16.22
CA GLY A 112 17.55 -20.11 17.34
C GLY A 112 18.34 -20.82 18.45
N GLY A 113 18.01 -20.53 19.70
CA GLY A 113 18.56 -21.25 20.87
C GLY A 113 19.03 -20.35 22.02
N ALA A 114 19.34 -19.07 21.77
CA ALA A 114 19.76 -18.13 22.80
C ALA A 114 18.60 -17.22 23.23
N ILE A 115 17.85 -17.64 24.26
CA ILE A 115 16.74 -16.88 24.86
C ILE A 115 17.17 -15.44 25.23
N GLU A 116 18.43 -15.26 25.62
CA GLU A 116 19.01 -13.94 25.94
C GLU A 116 19.05 -13.01 24.72
N GLN A 117 19.46 -13.50 23.55
CA GLN A 117 19.49 -12.72 22.31
C GLN A 117 18.08 -12.33 21.86
N GLU A 118 17.12 -13.24 22.02
CA GLU A 118 15.70 -12.99 21.72
C GLU A 118 15.13 -11.88 22.60
N ASN A 119 15.37 -11.97 23.91
CA ASN A 119 14.93 -10.96 24.87
C ASN A 119 15.62 -9.61 24.62
N SER A 120 16.92 -9.63 24.28
CA SER A 120 17.68 -8.42 23.94
C SER A 120 17.11 -7.72 22.69
N LEU A 121 16.78 -8.49 21.64
CA LEU A 121 16.14 -7.96 20.43
C LEU A 121 14.78 -7.34 20.76
N VAL A 122 13.91 -8.06 21.48
CA VAL A 122 12.58 -7.56 21.88
C VAL A 122 12.70 -6.29 22.73
N ASN A 123 13.64 -6.23 23.67
CA ASN A 123 13.84 -5.05 24.52
C ASN A 123 14.39 -3.86 23.73
N SER A 124 15.33 -4.10 22.82
CA SER A 124 15.86 -3.08 21.92
C SER A 124 14.75 -2.49 21.04
N VAL A 125 13.91 -3.34 20.46
CA VAL A 125 12.75 -2.91 19.68
C VAL A 125 11.77 -2.10 20.55
N LYS A 126 11.45 -2.55 21.77
CA LYS A 126 10.59 -1.81 22.72
C LYS A 126 11.12 -0.40 22.98
N HIS A 127 12.43 -0.22 23.13
CA HIS A 127 13.05 1.08 23.36
C HIS A 127 13.10 1.97 22.10
N LEU A 128 13.18 1.37 20.92
CA LEU A 128 13.30 2.09 19.65
C LEU A 128 11.95 2.58 19.12
N ILE A 129 10.87 1.80 19.24
CA ILE A 129 9.59 2.13 18.60
C ILE A 129 9.04 3.52 18.97
N PRO A 130 9.05 3.98 20.24
CA PRO A 130 8.54 5.30 20.59
C PRO A 130 9.28 6.48 19.90
N ARG A 131 10.50 6.23 19.39
CA ARG A 131 11.33 7.21 18.69
C ARG A 131 11.14 7.17 17.17
N LEU A 132 10.25 6.29 16.69
CA LEU A 132 9.96 6.09 15.28
C LEU A 132 8.55 6.57 14.95
N ARG A 133 8.31 6.69 13.65
CA ARG A 133 7.02 7.08 13.08
C ARG A 133 6.64 6.06 12.01
N ILE A 134 5.35 5.81 11.85
CA ILE A 134 4.80 4.93 10.80
C ILE A 134 3.96 5.80 9.89
N ALA A 135 4.29 5.82 8.58
CA ALA A 135 3.64 6.68 7.58
C ALA A 135 3.54 8.15 8.03
N GLY A 136 4.59 8.69 8.66
CA GLY A 136 4.61 10.06 9.21
C GLY A 136 3.87 10.25 10.54
N GLY A 137 3.02 9.30 10.94
CA GLY A 137 2.24 9.34 12.17
C GLY A 137 3.03 8.97 13.43
N GLN A 138 2.54 9.42 14.59
CA GLN A 138 3.13 9.15 15.89
C GLN A 138 2.58 7.85 16.47
N ILE A 139 3.45 7.04 17.07
CA ILE A 139 3.06 5.80 17.74
C ILE A 139 2.68 6.14 19.19
N ILE A 140 1.40 5.98 19.54
CA ILE A 140 0.88 6.26 20.87
C ILE A 140 1.10 5.07 21.80
N GLN A 141 0.69 3.90 21.33
CA GLN A 141 0.61 2.69 22.14
C GLN A 141 0.99 1.47 21.31
N ILE A 142 1.54 0.46 21.98
CA ILE A 142 1.83 -0.85 21.42
C ILE A 142 1.28 -1.88 22.41
N GLY A 143 0.50 -2.85 21.92
CA GLY A 143 -0.05 -3.90 22.76
C GLY A 143 1.00 -4.91 23.23
N SER A 144 1.62 -5.62 22.30
CA SER A 144 2.67 -6.61 22.63
C SER A 144 3.72 -6.76 21.56
N ILE A 145 4.93 -7.11 21.97
CA ILE A 145 6.05 -7.40 21.07
C ILE A 145 6.52 -8.81 21.40
N SER A 146 6.51 -9.70 20.40
CA SER A 146 6.89 -11.10 20.58
C SER A 146 7.60 -11.64 19.34
N LEU A 147 8.59 -12.50 19.54
CA LEU A 147 9.17 -13.30 18.47
C LEU A 147 8.35 -14.57 18.28
N THR A 148 8.21 -15.03 17.04
CA THR A 148 7.54 -16.29 16.70
C THR A 148 8.33 -17.04 15.64
N ASN A 149 8.29 -18.36 15.68
CA ASN A 149 8.99 -19.23 14.74
C ASN A 149 8.08 -19.53 13.54
N LYS A 150 8.65 -19.65 12.33
CA LYS A 150 7.95 -20.21 11.16
C LYS A 150 7.54 -21.64 11.50
N GLY A 151 6.24 -21.89 11.66
CA GLY A 151 5.69 -23.18 12.14
C GLY A 151 4.52 -23.04 13.10
N ASP A 152 4.45 -21.92 13.83
CA ASP A 152 3.34 -21.57 14.74
C ASP A 152 2.29 -20.65 14.06
N ASP A 153 2.21 -20.70 12.73
CA ASP A 153 1.48 -19.73 11.91
C ASP A 153 0.00 -19.60 12.32
N LYS A 154 -0.68 -20.73 12.57
CA LYS A 154 -2.08 -20.74 13.04
C LYS A 154 -2.27 -20.02 14.37
N LYS A 155 -1.28 -20.11 15.28
CA LYS A 155 -1.32 -19.44 16.58
C LYS A 155 -1.11 -17.93 16.42
N VAL A 156 -0.20 -17.53 15.52
CA VAL A 156 0.04 -16.12 15.17
C VAL A 156 -1.21 -15.50 14.54
N LEU A 157 -1.79 -16.15 13.53
CA LEU A 157 -2.98 -15.67 12.83
C LEU A 157 -4.18 -15.51 13.77
N ARG A 158 -4.33 -16.42 14.75
CA ARG A 158 -5.36 -16.29 15.79
C ARG A 158 -5.14 -15.09 16.71
N ARG A 159 -3.90 -14.72 17.00
CA ARG A 159 -3.58 -13.52 17.80
C ARG A 159 -3.83 -12.22 17.03
N LEU A 160 -3.77 -12.27 15.71
CA LEU A 160 -3.91 -11.12 14.80
C LEU A 160 -5.36 -10.75 14.49
N MET A 161 -6.34 -11.45 15.07
CA MET A 161 -7.75 -11.08 14.91
C MET A 161 -8.37 -10.56 16.21
N PRO A 162 -9.38 -9.67 16.12
CA PRO A 162 -10.05 -9.19 14.90
C PRO A 162 -9.17 -8.24 14.07
N GLY A 163 -9.03 -8.49 12.76
CA GLY A 163 -8.21 -7.69 11.85
C GLY A 163 -8.26 -8.22 10.42
N PHE A 164 -7.73 -7.46 9.48
CA PHE A 164 -7.63 -7.83 8.06
C PHE A 164 -6.19 -7.71 7.59
N VAL A 165 -5.69 -8.74 6.91
CA VAL A 165 -4.36 -8.78 6.32
C VAL A 165 -4.42 -8.15 4.93
N LEU A 166 -3.44 -7.30 4.62
CA LEU A 166 -3.28 -6.70 3.30
C LEU A 166 -2.40 -7.57 2.41
N LEU A 167 -2.95 -8.04 1.30
CA LEU A 167 -2.27 -8.96 0.38
C LEU A 167 -2.07 -8.31 -0.99
N ASP A 168 -0.95 -8.59 -1.63
CA ASP A 168 -0.73 -8.23 -3.02
C ASP A 168 -1.59 -9.11 -3.94
N ARG A 169 -2.25 -8.47 -4.91
CA ARG A 169 -3.06 -9.07 -5.98
C ARG A 169 -2.77 -8.41 -7.33
N SER A 170 -1.54 -7.94 -7.53
CA SER A 170 -1.08 -7.50 -8.85
C SER A 170 -1.26 -8.57 -9.94
N ASP A 171 -1.25 -9.86 -9.58
CA ASP A 171 -1.59 -10.98 -10.47
C ASP A 171 -2.99 -10.85 -11.07
N TYR A 172 -3.99 -10.43 -10.28
CA TYR A 172 -5.37 -10.27 -10.76
C TYR A 172 -5.51 -9.17 -11.80
N LEU A 173 -4.75 -8.07 -11.64
CA LEU A 173 -4.71 -7.00 -12.63
C LEU A 173 -4.14 -7.53 -13.95
N THR A 174 -3.04 -8.29 -13.87
CA THR A 174 -2.37 -8.87 -15.05
C THR A 174 -3.29 -9.84 -15.79
N GLU A 175 -3.99 -10.72 -15.07
CA GLU A 175 -4.99 -11.62 -15.65
C GLU A 175 -6.14 -10.85 -16.31
N HIS A 176 -6.60 -9.77 -15.69
CA HIS A 176 -7.73 -9.00 -16.21
C HIS A 176 -7.36 -8.26 -17.51
N VAL A 177 -6.17 -7.65 -17.56
CA VAL A 177 -5.65 -7.00 -18.78
C VAL A 177 -5.49 -8.02 -19.90
N LYS A 178 -4.95 -9.22 -19.62
CA LYS A 178 -4.84 -10.30 -20.61
C LYS A 178 -6.22 -10.69 -21.18
N ASN A 179 -7.22 -10.89 -20.31
CA ASN A 179 -8.58 -11.24 -20.73
C ASN A 179 -9.28 -10.13 -21.54
N GLN A 180 -9.01 -8.85 -21.25
CA GLN A 180 -9.60 -7.73 -21.99
C GLN A 180 -8.96 -7.56 -23.37
N ASN A 181 -7.64 -7.74 -23.49
CA ASN A 181 -6.95 -7.69 -24.77
C ASN A 181 -7.42 -8.82 -25.72
N GLU A 182 -7.76 -10.00 -25.18
CA GLU A 182 -8.34 -11.11 -25.97
C GLU A 182 -9.76 -10.80 -26.49
N GLN A 183 -10.47 -9.86 -25.86
CA GLN A 183 -11.83 -9.45 -26.24
C GLN A 183 -11.85 -8.26 -27.21
N ASP A 184 -10.68 -7.84 -27.74
CA ASP A 184 -10.50 -6.79 -28.75
C ASP A 184 -11.07 -5.41 -28.33
N ASP A 185 -11.16 -5.18 -27.02
CA ASP A 185 -11.55 -3.90 -26.45
C ASP A 185 -10.30 -3.02 -26.31
N GLN A 186 -10.33 -1.79 -26.83
CA GLN A 186 -9.25 -0.79 -26.70
C GLN A 186 -9.18 -0.25 -25.26
N CYS A 187 -8.96 -1.13 -24.29
CA CYS A 187 -8.95 -0.82 -22.87
C CYS A 187 -7.53 -0.49 -22.40
N THR A 188 -7.34 0.67 -21.76
CA THR A 188 -6.04 1.00 -21.17
C THR A 188 -5.82 0.20 -19.88
N VAL A 189 -4.56 0.00 -19.47
CA VAL A 189 -4.23 -0.65 -18.19
C VAL A 189 -4.85 0.11 -17.00
N PHE A 190 -4.99 1.43 -17.13
CA PHE A 190 -5.62 2.27 -16.11
C PHE A 190 -7.14 2.03 -16.01
N ASP A 191 -7.81 1.80 -17.13
CA ASP A 191 -9.23 1.44 -17.15
C ASP A 191 -9.46 0.04 -16.54
N ALA A 192 -8.61 -0.93 -16.90
CA ALA A 192 -8.61 -2.25 -16.27
C ALA A 192 -8.40 -2.16 -14.75
N TRP A 193 -7.50 -1.29 -14.30
CA TRP A 193 -7.27 -1.03 -12.88
C TRP A 193 -8.51 -0.42 -12.20
N CYS A 194 -9.18 0.51 -12.87
CA CYS A 194 -10.40 1.14 -12.40
C CYS A 194 -11.56 0.16 -12.17
N ASP A 195 -11.66 -0.87 -12.99
CA ASP A 195 -12.76 -1.84 -12.97
C ASP A 195 -12.85 -2.63 -11.67
N PHE A 196 -11.75 -2.72 -10.92
CA PHE A 196 -11.73 -3.39 -9.62
C PHE A 196 -12.42 -2.60 -8.50
N TYR A 197 -12.53 -1.27 -8.61
CA TYR A 197 -13.11 -0.43 -7.56
C TYR A 197 -14.36 0.34 -7.99
N LYS A 198 -14.59 0.53 -9.30
CA LYS A 198 -15.84 1.11 -9.82
C LYS A 198 -17.05 0.20 -9.51
N LEU A 199 -18.20 0.82 -9.27
CA LEU A 199 -19.51 0.14 -9.24
C LEU A 199 -20.17 0.35 -10.60
N LYS A 200 -20.40 -0.75 -11.34
CA LYS A 200 -20.99 -0.70 -12.68
C LYS A 200 -22.41 -1.25 -12.64
N TYR A 201 -23.30 -0.61 -13.38
CA TYR A 201 -24.66 -1.08 -13.63
C TYR A 201 -24.91 -1.08 -15.14
N GLN A 202 -25.57 -2.12 -15.62
CA GLN A 202 -25.96 -2.26 -17.02
C GLN A 202 -27.48 -2.26 -17.14
N ALA A 203 -27.97 -1.45 -18.07
CA ALA A 203 -29.38 -1.45 -18.42
C ALA A 203 -29.71 -2.68 -19.29
N ILE A 204 -30.56 -3.56 -18.78
CA ILE A 204 -31.11 -4.70 -19.51
C ILE A 204 -32.54 -4.36 -19.91
N ARG A 205 -32.85 -4.51 -21.19
CA ARG A 205 -34.19 -4.28 -21.71
C ARG A 205 -35.12 -5.40 -21.23
N VAL A 206 -36.24 -5.03 -20.63
CA VAL A 206 -37.30 -5.99 -20.32
C VAL A 206 -38.17 -6.11 -21.57
N GLU A 207 -38.14 -7.25 -22.23
CA GLU A 207 -39.09 -7.56 -23.30
C GLU A 207 -40.44 -7.86 -22.65
N SER A 208 -41.45 -7.04 -22.95
CA SER A 208 -42.84 -7.30 -22.56
C SER A 208 -43.55 -7.98 -23.72
N ASP A 209 -44.07 -9.20 -23.50
CA ASP A 209 -44.83 -10.01 -24.48
C ASP A 209 -46.22 -9.42 -24.86
N ILE A 210 -46.44 -8.13 -24.67
CA ILE A 210 -47.74 -7.49 -24.94
C ILE A 210 -47.53 -6.40 -26.00
N GLU A 211 -47.90 -6.75 -27.23
CA GLU A 211 -48.08 -5.85 -28.37
C GLU A 211 -49.26 -4.90 -28.12
N ASP A 212 -49.16 -3.99 -27.15
CA ASP A 212 -50.11 -2.87 -27.06
C ASP A 212 -49.42 -1.59 -27.56
N GLN A 213 -50.01 -1.08 -28.64
CA GLN A 213 -49.58 0.07 -29.41
C GLN A 213 -49.65 1.37 -28.57
N GLU A 214 -48.71 2.29 -28.85
CA GLU A 214 -48.74 3.74 -28.58
C GLU A 214 -48.02 4.35 -27.36
N GLU A 215 -47.40 3.60 -26.45
CA GLU A 215 -46.37 4.17 -25.57
C GLU A 215 -45.13 3.28 -25.56
N LEU A 216 -44.01 3.77 -26.09
CA LEU A 216 -42.69 3.15 -25.90
C LEU A 216 -42.33 3.19 -24.41
N SER A 217 -42.90 2.27 -23.62
CA SER A 217 -42.45 2.01 -22.28
C SER A 217 -41.13 1.23 -22.39
N ASN A 218 -40.06 1.96 -22.69
CA ASN A 218 -38.67 1.48 -22.64
C ASN A 218 -38.29 1.26 -21.17
N LYS A 219 -38.96 0.31 -20.50
CA LYS A 219 -38.66 -0.08 -19.13
C LYS A 219 -37.34 -0.86 -19.16
N ALA A 220 -36.28 -0.20 -18.72
CA ALA A 220 -34.98 -0.83 -18.51
C ALA A 220 -34.83 -1.22 -17.04
N LYS A 221 -34.35 -2.46 -16.82
CA LYS A 221 -33.92 -2.91 -15.50
C LYS A 221 -32.42 -2.66 -15.38
N TRP A 222 -31.99 -1.99 -14.33
CA TRP A 222 -30.57 -1.82 -14.04
C TRP A 222 -30.07 -3.01 -13.23
N ASP A 223 -29.21 -3.81 -13.83
CA ASP A 223 -28.58 -4.94 -13.15
C ASP A 223 -27.11 -4.62 -12.83
N PHE A 224 -26.69 -5.05 -11.64
CA PHE A 224 -25.33 -4.83 -11.15
C PHE A 224 -24.36 -5.71 -11.95
N VAL A 225 -23.32 -5.09 -12.50
CA VAL A 225 -22.25 -5.81 -13.18
C VAL A 225 -21.22 -6.23 -12.13
N PRO A 226 -20.95 -7.54 -11.97
CA PRO A 226 -19.99 -8.01 -10.99
C PRO A 226 -18.58 -7.52 -11.30
N LYS A 227 -17.79 -7.29 -10.25
CA LYS A 227 -16.37 -6.96 -10.37
C LYS A 227 -15.58 -8.12 -10.98
N PRO A 228 -14.41 -7.87 -11.60
CA PRO A 228 -13.61 -8.91 -12.27
C PRO A 228 -13.23 -10.08 -11.36
N LYS A 229 -12.99 -9.80 -10.08
CA LYS A 229 -12.68 -10.79 -9.04
C LYS A 229 -13.46 -10.49 -7.77
N MET A 230 -13.80 -11.54 -7.04
CA MET A 230 -14.47 -11.45 -5.74
C MET A 230 -13.47 -11.13 -4.63
N GLY A 231 -13.94 -10.45 -3.59
CA GLY A 231 -13.13 -10.05 -2.43
C GLY A 231 -13.18 -8.54 -2.18
N TYR A 232 -12.52 -8.09 -1.12
CA TYR A 232 -12.38 -6.67 -0.85
C TYR A 232 -11.09 -6.16 -1.48
N LEU A 233 -11.17 -5.88 -2.78
CA LEU A 233 -10.06 -5.39 -3.59
C LEU A 233 -9.98 -3.87 -3.51
N VAL A 234 -8.76 -3.37 -3.29
CA VAL A 234 -8.48 -1.95 -3.16
C VAL A 234 -7.28 -1.55 -4.02
N PRO A 235 -7.30 -0.36 -4.62
CA PRO A 235 -6.12 0.20 -5.26
C PRO A 235 -5.08 0.56 -4.18
N ILE A 236 -3.80 0.25 -4.43
CA ILE A 236 -2.72 0.58 -3.50
C ILE A 236 -1.50 1.12 -4.26
N MET A 237 -0.81 2.09 -3.66
CA MET A 237 0.53 2.46 -4.10
C MET A 237 1.53 1.43 -3.60
N SER A 238 2.11 0.66 -4.53
CA SER A 238 3.06 -0.41 -4.25
C SER A 238 4.51 0.08 -4.25
N GLY A 239 4.81 1.16 -4.96
CA GLY A 239 6.16 1.73 -5.01
C GLY A 239 6.32 2.85 -6.00
N TYR A 240 7.41 2.81 -6.75
CA TYR A 240 7.82 3.86 -7.66
C TYR A 240 8.35 3.32 -8.99
N CYS A 241 8.21 4.11 -10.05
CA CYS A 241 8.80 3.88 -11.36
C CYS A 241 9.73 5.04 -11.71
N ALA A 242 10.96 4.76 -12.12
CA ALA A 242 11.90 5.77 -12.56
C ALA A 242 11.43 6.42 -13.88
N ILE A 243 11.49 7.75 -13.93
CA ILE A 243 11.15 8.57 -15.11
C ILE A 243 12.37 9.36 -15.63
N SER A 244 13.54 9.11 -15.06
CA SER A 244 14.79 9.75 -15.47
C SER A 244 15.92 8.72 -15.42
N PRO A 245 17.06 8.98 -16.08
CA PRO A 245 18.27 8.19 -15.85
C PRO A 245 18.73 8.31 -14.39
N LEU A 246 19.55 7.36 -13.96
CA LEU A 246 20.18 7.37 -12.64
C LEU A 246 21.31 8.42 -12.61
N TYR A 247 21.12 9.48 -11.83
CA TYR A 247 22.13 10.52 -11.62
C TYR A 247 23.11 10.11 -10.51
N GLU A 248 24.40 10.30 -10.78
CA GLU A 248 25.45 10.07 -9.78
C GLU A 248 25.36 11.05 -8.60
N ALA A 249 25.92 10.63 -7.47
CA ALA A 249 26.00 11.43 -6.25
C ALA A 249 26.64 12.80 -6.51
N GLY A 250 25.97 13.87 -6.10
CA GLY A 250 26.43 15.25 -6.25
C GLY A 250 26.08 15.94 -7.57
N LYS A 251 25.47 15.25 -8.55
CA LYS A 251 25.01 15.89 -9.81
C LYS A 251 23.73 16.70 -9.66
N VAL A 252 22.81 16.28 -8.79
CA VAL A 252 21.52 16.95 -8.56
C VAL A 252 21.63 17.85 -7.33
N GLU A 253 21.29 19.13 -7.49
CA GLU A 253 21.28 20.10 -6.38
C GLU A 253 20.13 19.84 -5.39
N LYS A 254 20.29 20.34 -4.15
CA LYS A 254 19.24 20.32 -3.09
C LYS A 254 18.69 18.93 -2.74
N VAL A 255 19.47 17.89 -2.99
CA VAL A 255 19.16 16.52 -2.58
C VAL A 255 19.32 16.35 -1.06
N ARG A 256 18.64 15.34 -0.49
CA ARG A 256 18.69 15.05 0.94
C ARG A 256 20.07 14.57 1.41
N ASP A 257 20.76 13.80 0.57
CA ASP A 257 22.08 13.25 0.84
C ASP A 257 22.90 13.35 -0.45
N THR A 258 24.02 14.06 -0.41
CA THR A 258 24.89 14.27 -1.56
C THR A 258 25.78 13.07 -1.87
N THR A 259 25.76 12.03 -1.03
CA THR A 259 26.58 10.82 -1.19
C THR A 259 25.86 9.66 -1.87
N VAL A 260 24.54 9.78 -2.08
CA VAL A 260 23.70 8.72 -2.65
C VAL A 260 23.24 9.11 -4.06
N PRO A 261 23.26 8.18 -5.04
CA PRO A 261 22.68 8.39 -6.36
C PRO A 261 21.19 8.76 -6.30
N VAL A 262 20.70 9.51 -7.29
CA VAL A 262 19.32 10.02 -7.32
C VAL A 262 18.66 9.72 -8.65
N VAL A 263 17.38 9.39 -8.61
CA VAL A 263 16.52 9.21 -9.78
C VAL A 263 15.19 9.90 -9.51
N PHE A 264 14.62 10.57 -10.51
CA PHE A 264 13.24 11.06 -10.43
C PHE A 264 12.29 9.91 -10.69
N ALA A 265 11.23 9.81 -9.90
CA ALA A 265 10.32 8.70 -9.96
C ALA A 265 8.87 9.12 -9.74
N GLU A 266 7.96 8.41 -10.39
CA GLU A 266 6.52 8.51 -10.20
C GLU A 266 5.97 7.35 -9.36
N ALA A 267 4.74 7.50 -8.88
CA ALA A 267 4.09 6.48 -8.07
C ALA A 267 3.66 5.28 -8.92
N ALA A 268 4.02 4.08 -8.49
CA ALA A 268 3.55 2.84 -9.07
C ALA A 268 2.34 2.32 -8.28
N TYR A 269 1.29 1.95 -9.02
CA TYR A 269 0.04 1.44 -8.47
C TYR A 269 -0.13 -0.05 -8.74
N GLY A 270 -0.79 -0.72 -7.80
CA GLY A 270 -1.22 -2.09 -7.94
C GLY A 270 -2.58 -2.30 -7.29
N ILE A 271 -2.94 -3.57 -7.11
CA ILE A 271 -4.17 -3.99 -6.45
C ILE A 271 -3.79 -4.82 -5.24
N ALA A 272 -4.46 -4.55 -4.13
CA ALA A 272 -4.37 -5.35 -2.94
C ALA A 272 -5.75 -5.87 -2.50
N GLU A 273 -5.73 -6.92 -1.71
CA GLU A 273 -6.92 -7.51 -1.10
C GLU A 273 -6.84 -7.41 0.42
N TRP A 274 -7.90 -6.92 1.05
CA TRP A 274 -8.08 -7.08 2.49
C TRP A 274 -8.74 -8.44 2.78
N MET A 275 -8.01 -9.31 3.47
CA MET A 275 -8.44 -10.67 3.74
C MET A 275 -8.39 -10.98 5.24
N SER A 276 -9.41 -11.65 5.77
CA SER A 276 -9.36 -12.12 7.16
C SER A 276 -8.15 -13.06 7.38
N PRO A 277 -7.37 -12.90 8.47
CA PRO A 277 -6.22 -13.74 8.80
C PRO A 277 -6.53 -15.24 8.81
N HIS A 278 -7.76 -15.62 9.12
CA HIS A 278 -8.19 -17.03 9.14
C HIS A 278 -8.21 -17.71 7.77
N ARG A 279 -8.39 -16.94 6.69
CA ARG A 279 -8.39 -17.47 5.33
C ARG A 279 -6.98 -17.63 4.76
N LEU A 280 -5.97 -17.12 5.46
CA LEU A 280 -4.59 -17.17 5.00
C LEU A 280 -4.00 -18.57 5.21
N ALA A 281 -3.62 -19.21 4.11
CA ALA A 281 -3.02 -20.55 4.14
C ALA A 281 -1.57 -20.53 4.66
N ASN A 282 -0.76 -19.58 4.19
CA ASN A 282 0.61 -19.37 4.61
C ASN A 282 0.86 -17.88 4.84
N ILE A 283 1.51 -17.55 5.96
CA ILE A 283 1.95 -16.20 6.30
C ILE A 283 2.88 -15.62 5.23
N ASP A 284 3.72 -16.45 4.60
CA ASP A 284 4.68 -16.00 3.58
C ASP A 284 4.01 -15.24 2.42
N ASN A 285 2.78 -15.64 2.06
CA ASN A 285 2.00 -15.02 0.98
C ASN A 285 1.48 -13.62 1.35
N ALA A 286 1.59 -13.20 2.61
CA ALA A 286 1.20 -11.89 3.11
C ALA A 286 2.38 -10.95 3.36
N ILE A 287 3.61 -11.44 3.22
CA ILE A 287 4.81 -10.65 3.51
C ILE A 287 5.21 -9.88 2.27
N TRP A 288 5.11 -8.56 2.36
CA TRP A 288 5.62 -7.65 1.34
C TRP A 288 7.13 -7.52 1.47
N ARG A 289 7.83 -7.46 0.33
CA ARG A 289 9.28 -7.27 0.24
C ARG A 289 9.57 -6.23 -0.83
N TYR A 290 10.65 -5.48 -0.67
CA TYR A 290 11.13 -4.64 -1.75
C TYR A 290 11.67 -5.51 -2.87
N GLU A 291 11.25 -5.16 -4.08
CA GLU A 291 11.73 -5.73 -5.32
C GLU A 291 12.18 -4.61 -6.24
N HIS A 292 13.40 -4.75 -6.74
CA HIS A 292 14.02 -3.76 -7.59
C HIS A 292 14.40 -4.40 -8.92
N CYS A 293 13.78 -3.93 -9.99
CA CYS A 293 14.07 -4.30 -11.36
C CYS A 293 13.87 -3.05 -12.20
N GLU A 294 14.97 -2.36 -12.53
CA GLU A 294 14.94 -1.08 -13.26
C GLU A 294 14.02 -1.15 -14.49
N PRO A 295 13.07 -0.20 -14.66
CA PRO A 295 12.89 1.08 -13.95
C PRO A 295 12.08 1.01 -12.64
N TRP A 296 11.68 -0.17 -12.18
CA TRP A 296 10.73 -0.36 -11.09
C TRP A 296 11.39 -0.58 -9.72
N TYR A 297 10.91 0.16 -8.73
CA TYR A 297 11.20 -0.05 -7.31
C TYR A 297 9.88 -0.20 -6.56
N VAL A 298 9.42 -1.44 -6.41
CA VAL A 298 8.08 -1.74 -5.89
C VAL A 298 8.12 -2.73 -4.74
N ALA A 299 7.06 -2.74 -3.95
CA ALA A 299 6.83 -3.75 -2.95
C ALA A 299 5.88 -4.82 -3.50
N LYS A 300 6.25 -6.09 -3.34
CA LYS A 300 5.43 -7.24 -3.73
C LYS A 300 5.54 -8.38 -2.72
N THR A 301 4.57 -9.30 -2.73
CA THR A 301 4.66 -10.53 -1.93
C THR A 301 5.40 -11.64 -2.67
N ASN A 302 5.12 -11.78 -3.97
CA ASN A 302 5.78 -12.70 -4.88
C ASN A 302 6.70 -11.92 -5.83
N PRO A 303 7.89 -12.47 -6.16
CA PRO A 303 8.79 -11.84 -7.13
C PRO A 303 8.16 -11.78 -8.53
N PHE A 304 8.70 -10.92 -9.40
CA PHE A 304 8.28 -10.82 -10.80
C PHE A 304 8.36 -12.16 -11.53
N ILE A 305 7.22 -12.65 -12.00
CA ILE A 305 7.14 -13.83 -12.87
C ILE A 305 7.23 -13.40 -14.34
N ASP A 306 6.62 -12.27 -14.70
CA ASP A 306 6.64 -11.70 -16.05
C ASP A 306 7.47 -10.39 -16.07
N PRO A 307 8.26 -10.12 -17.14
CA PRO A 307 8.89 -8.82 -17.31
C PRO A 307 7.80 -7.76 -17.42
N ILE A 308 7.84 -6.81 -16.49
CA ILE A 308 6.90 -5.69 -16.40
C ILE A 308 7.00 -4.88 -17.69
N ILE A 309 5.87 -4.34 -18.12
CA ILE A 309 5.73 -3.38 -19.23
C ILE A 309 6.98 -2.49 -19.27
N LYS A 310 7.79 -2.67 -20.32
CA LYS A 310 8.90 -1.75 -20.60
C LYS A 310 8.25 -0.44 -21.03
N LEU A 311 8.36 0.57 -20.20
CA LEU A 311 8.21 1.95 -20.67
C LEU A 311 9.43 2.21 -21.57
N SER A 312 9.20 2.39 -22.86
CA SER A 312 10.18 2.95 -23.78
C SER A 312 10.44 4.38 -23.34
N ILE A 313 11.56 4.61 -22.66
CA ILE A 313 12.03 5.96 -22.32
C ILE A 313 12.32 6.76 -23.59
N ASP A 314 12.60 6.08 -24.71
CA ASP A 314 12.92 6.67 -26.01
C ASP A 314 11.76 7.50 -26.64
N GLU A 315 10.51 7.39 -26.14
CA GLU A 315 9.39 8.20 -26.66
C GLU A 315 9.32 9.62 -26.06
N LEU A 316 10.14 9.94 -25.04
CA LEU A 316 10.15 11.27 -24.41
C LEU A 316 11.22 12.21 -24.98
N ASP A 317 12.18 11.69 -25.75
CA ASP A 317 13.31 12.47 -26.28
C ASP A 317 13.10 12.95 -27.74
N GLU A 318 11.99 12.58 -28.41
CA GLU A 318 11.75 13.00 -29.81
C GLU A 318 11.08 14.37 -29.98
N ASP A 319 10.58 15.00 -28.91
CA ASP A 319 9.84 16.28 -29.00
C ASP A 319 10.69 17.55 -28.70
N ASP A 320 11.99 17.43 -28.39
CA ASP A 320 12.86 18.57 -28.01
C ASP A 320 13.80 19.08 -29.13
N GLU A 321 13.65 18.62 -30.40
CA GLU A 321 14.45 19.15 -31.55
C GLU A 321 13.72 20.11 -32.51
N GLU A 322 12.46 20.50 -32.26
CA GLU A 322 11.84 21.61 -33.00
C GLU A 322 11.08 22.56 -32.07
N ILE A 323 11.72 23.70 -31.73
CA ILE A 323 11.20 25.09 -31.84
C ILE A 323 12.25 26.10 -31.35
#